data_AF-A0A0D0DGN0-F1
#
_entry.id   AF-A0A0D0DGN0-F1
#
_cell.length_a   1.000
_cell.length_b   1.000
_cell.length_c   1.000
_cell.angle_alpha   90.00
_cell.angle_beta   90.00
_cell.angle_gamma   90.00
#
_symmetry.space_group_name_H-M   'P 1'
#
loop_
_entity.id
_entity.type
_entity.pdbx_description
1 polymer ?
#
loop_
_entity_poly.entity_id
_entity_poly.type
_entity_poly.pdbx_seq_one_letter_code
_entity_poly.pdbx_strand_id
1 'polypeptide(L)'
;MKTFVTLLATLASLSAYTIVGVHAQCITCRSSMDGAALHDTCITGDVTTCEYENQAGLSFYCYYDSQGSLRDHSNPSCVKNVGTSKGPTCGQCS
;
A
#
# COMPACT_ATOMS: atom_id res chain seq x y z
N MET A 1 -41.00 -2.51 -31.57
CA MET A 1 -40.31 -1.74 -30.49
C MET A 1 -40.22 -2.55 -29.19
N LYS A 2 -39.62 -3.76 -29.19
CA LYS A 2 -39.61 -4.63 -27.99
C LYS A 2 -38.24 -5.26 -27.68
N THR A 3 -37.35 -5.33 -28.67
CA THR A 3 -35.98 -5.85 -28.55
C THR A 3 -35.00 -4.87 -27.92
N PHE A 4 -35.24 -3.55 -28.06
CA PHE A 4 -34.36 -2.51 -27.51
C PHE A 4 -34.39 -2.44 -25.98
N VAL A 5 -35.54 -2.69 -25.36
CA VAL A 5 -35.71 -2.58 -23.89
C VAL A 5 -34.96 -3.71 -23.18
N THR A 6 -34.94 -4.90 -23.77
CA THR A 6 -34.24 -6.07 -23.21
C THR A 6 -32.72 -5.88 -23.23
N LEU A 7 -32.20 -5.26 -24.31
CA LEU A 7 -30.76 -5.02 -24.46
C LEU A 7 -30.23 -4.00 -23.45
N LEU A 8 -31.01 -2.96 -23.17
CA LEU A 8 -30.71 -1.95 -22.13
C LEU A 8 -30.70 -2.56 -20.73
N ALA A 9 -31.64 -3.45 -20.41
CA ALA A 9 -31.68 -4.15 -19.13
C ALA A 9 -30.45 -5.06 -18.93
N THR A 10 -29.99 -5.74 -19.99
CA THR A 10 -28.78 -6.56 -19.91
C THR A 10 -27.51 -5.71 -19.74
N LEU A 11 -27.39 -4.56 -20.39
CA LEU A 11 -26.26 -3.65 -20.22
C LEU A 11 -26.22 -3.03 -18.81
N ALA A 12 -27.38 -2.65 -18.26
CA ALA A 12 -27.50 -2.17 -16.89
C ALA A 12 -27.19 -3.26 -15.84
N SER A 13 -27.45 -4.53 -16.14
CA SER A 13 -27.04 -5.64 -15.27
C SER A 13 -25.54 -5.94 -15.33
N LEU A 14 -24.89 -5.66 -16.48
CA LEU A 14 -23.46 -5.93 -16.69
C LEU A 14 -22.57 -4.83 -16.07
N SER A 15 -23.05 -3.58 -16.05
CA SER A 15 -22.33 -2.46 -15.41
C SER A 15 -22.32 -2.52 -13.87
N ALA A 16 -23.12 -3.40 -13.26
CA ALA A 16 -23.09 -3.63 -11.81
C ALA A 16 -21.94 -4.56 -11.37
N TYR A 17 -21.27 -5.26 -12.30
CA TYR A 17 -20.23 -6.25 -11.98
C TYR A 17 -18.80 -5.70 -11.92
N THR A 18 -18.58 -4.39 -12.15
CA THR A 18 -17.24 -3.80 -12.14
C THR A 18 -16.85 -3.15 -10.82
N ILE A 19 -17.66 -3.26 -9.77
CA ILE A 19 -17.37 -2.69 -8.44
C ILE A 19 -17.19 -3.81 -7.41
N VAL A 20 -16.33 -4.78 -7.72
CA VAL A 20 -15.69 -5.56 -6.65
C VAL A 20 -14.47 -4.75 -6.25
N GLY A 21 -14.68 -3.85 -5.30
CA GLY A 21 -13.65 -2.92 -4.81
C GLY A 21 -12.46 -3.70 -4.26
N VAL A 22 -11.35 -3.67 -5.00
CA VAL A 22 -10.05 -4.19 -4.58
C VAL A 22 -9.51 -3.28 -3.48
N HIS A 23 -10.01 -3.42 -2.25
CA HIS A 23 -9.38 -2.79 -1.11
C HIS A 23 -8.10 -3.57 -0.81
N ALA A 24 -6.96 -2.99 -1.16
CA ALA A 24 -5.67 -3.52 -0.79
C ALA A 24 -5.38 -3.19 0.69
N GLN A 25 -4.77 -4.13 1.40
CA GLN A 25 -4.20 -3.89 2.72
C GLN A 25 -2.79 -3.33 2.52
N CYS A 26 -2.59 -2.08 2.91
CA CYS A 26 -1.34 -1.34 2.70
C CYS A 26 -0.63 -1.17 4.03
N ILE A 27 0.68 -1.37 4.03
CA ILE A 27 1.51 -1.09 5.18
C ILE A 27 1.68 0.42 5.33
N THR A 28 1.51 0.94 6.54
CA THR A 28 1.75 2.35 6.84
C THR A 28 3.09 2.52 7.54
N CYS A 29 4.05 3.14 6.84
CA CYS A 29 5.29 3.61 7.43
C CYS A 29 5.01 4.72 8.47
N ARG A 30 5.78 4.75 9.56
CA ARG A 30 5.73 5.90 10.48
C ARG A 30 6.30 7.13 9.80
N SER A 31 5.79 8.31 10.16
CA SER A 31 6.30 9.60 9.66
C SER A 31 7.72 9.91 10.14
N SER A 32 8.16 9.31 11.25
CA SER A 32 9.53 9.42 11.73
C SER A 32 9.96 8.20 12.54
N MET A 33 11.28 7.99 12.57
CA MET A 33 11.92 6.88 13.27
C MET A 33 13.34 7.28 13.65
N ASP A 34 13.69 7.16 14.93
CA ASP A 34 15.05 7.42 15.45
C ASP A 34 15.66 8.78 15.02
N GLY A 35 14.83 9.82 15.01
CA GLY A 35 15.25 11.18 14.61
C GLY A 35 15.37 11.40 13.09
N ALA A 36 15.11 10.39 12.26
CA ALA A 36 14.96 10.50 10.83
C ALA A 36 13.47 10.63 10.42
N ALA A 37 13.21 11.41 9.38
CA ALA A 37 11.86 11.56 8.81
C ALA A 37 11.65 10.54 7.69
N LEU A 38 10.41 10.11 7.48
CA LEU A 38 10.05 9.28 6.34
C LEU A 38 10.37 10.06 5.06
N HIS A 39 11.32 9.56 4.30
CA HIS A 39 11.74 10.12 3.02
C HIS A 39 10.89 9.53 1.90
N ASP A 40 10.79 8.20 1.85
CA ASP A 40 10.02 7.51 0.82
C ASP A 40 9.36 6.22 1.33
N THR A 41 8.34 5.77 0.61
CA THR A 41 7.66 4.50 0.83
C THR A 41 7.39 3.81 -0.49
N CYS A 42 7.90 2.58 -0.60
CA CYS A 42 7.72 1.79 -1.80
C CYS A 42 7.26 0.37 -1.49
N ILE A 43 6.38 -0.16 -2.34
CA ILE A 43 5.94 -1.55 -2.26
C ILE A 43 6.46 -2.30 -3.49
N THR A 44 7.19 -3.40 -3.24
CA THR A 44 7.69 -4.33 -4.25
C THR A 44 7.22 -5.74 -3.91
N GLY A 45 6.24 -6.25 -4.67
CA GLY A 45 5.56 -7.50 -4.33
C GLY A 45 4.84 -7.39 -2.98
N ASP A 46 5.16 -8.30 -2.07
CA ASP A 46 4.59 -8.32 -0.71
C ASP A 46 5.45 -7.57 0.34
N VAL A 47 6.47 -6.84 -0.10
CA VAL A 47 7.38 -6.10 0.78
C VAL A 47 7.13 -4.61 0.66
N THR A 48 6.94 -3.97 1.81
CA THR A 48 6.94 -2.52 1.93
C THR A 48 8.28 -2.05 2.47
N THR A 49 8.94 -1.17 1.74
CA THR A 49 10.17 -0.48 2.12
C THR A 49 9.81 0.92 2.59
N CYS A 50 10.22 1.25 3.81
CA CYS A 50 10.17 2.61 4.34
C CYS A 50 11.60 3.14 4.41
N GLU A 51 11.90 4.21 3.66
CA GLU A 51 13.17 4.90 3.73
C GLU A 51 13.07 6.08 4.69
N TYR A 52 14.00 6.15 5.63
CA TYR A 52 14.09 7.23 6.60
C TYR A 52 15.39 7.99 6.41
N GLU A 53 15.30 9.30 6.23
CA GLU A 53 16.46 10.18 6.06
C GLU A 53 16.53 11.20 7.20
N ASN A 54 17.72 11.40 7.76
CA ASN A 54 17.96 12.43 8.76
C ASN A 54 18.47 13.74 8.12
N GLN A 55 18.56 14.80 8.93
CA GLN A 55 19.05 16.10 8.44
C GLN A 55 20.51 16.10 7.95
N ALA A 56 21.28 15.06 8.26
CA ALA A 56 22.65 14.87 7.79
C ALA A 56 22.72 14.11 6.45
N GLY A 57 21.57 13.73 5.86
CA GLY A 57 21.49 12.97 4.62
C GLY A 57 21.86 11.49 4.78
N LEU A 58 21.80 10.95 6.01
CA LEU A 58 21.98 9.52 6.25
C LEU A 58 20.61 8.84 6.18
N SER A 59 20.49 7.88 5.27
CA SER A 59 19.29 7.06 5.10
C SER A 59 19.42 5.70 5.75
N PHE A 60 18.31 5.18 6.27
CA PHE A 60 18.17 3.78 6.62
C PHE A 60 16.80 3.23 6.19
N TYR A 61 16.73 1.91 6.06
CA TYR A 61 15.56 1.23 5.51
C TYR A 61 14.92 0.31 6.53
N CYS A 62 13.60 0.28 6.52
CA CYS A 62 12.79 -0.73 7.20
C CYS A 62 11.99 -1.50 6.17
N TYR A 63 12.08 -2.83 6.19
CA TYR A 63 11.36 -3.71 5.29
C TYR A 63 10.27 -4.43 6.07
N TYR A 64 9.03 -4.33 5.61
CA TYR A 64 7.88 -4.96 6.23
C TYR A 64 7.22 -5.93 5.27
N ASP A 65 6.71 -7.04 5.79
CA ASP A 65 5.85 -7.94 5.03
C ASP A 65 4.42 -7.37 4.88
N SER A 66 3.55 -8.10 4.16
CA SER A 66 2.16 -7.71 3.92
C SER A 66 1.28 -7.67 5.18
N GLN A 67 1.76 -8.19 6.31
CA GLN A 67 1.11 -8.12 7.62
C GLN A 67 1.64 -6.97 8.48
N GLY A 68 2.68 -6.27 8.02
CA GLY A 68 3.34 -5.19 8.74
C GLY A 68 4.42 -5.68 9.71
N SER A 69 4.88 -6.92 9.60
CA SER A 69 5.97 -7.46 10.42
C SER A 69 7.31 -7.09 9.81
N LEU A 70 8.26 -6.70 10.65
CA LEU A 70 9.61 -6.35 10.23
C LEU A 70 10.35 -7.57 9.68
N ARG A 71 10.92 -7.45 8.49
CA ARG A 71 11.77 -8.46 7.86
C ARG A 71 13.23 -8.31 8.25
N ASP A 72 13.96 -9.39 8.10
CA ASP A 72 15.42 -9.43 8.20
C ASP A 72 16.05 -8.41 7.22
N HIS A 73 17.24 -7.89 7.56
CA HIS A 73 17.97 -6.82 6.84
C HIS A 73 17.43 -5.40 7.04
N SER A 74 16.37 -5.23 7.83
CA SER A 74 15.95 -3.90 8.29
C SER A 74 16.94 -3.32 9.29
N ASN A 75 16.96 -1.99 9.39
CA ASN A 75 17.74 -1.30 10.41
C ASN A 75 17.29 -1.72 11.84
N PRO A 76 18.20 -1.89 12.81
CA PRO A 76 17.86 -2.26 14.19
C PRO A 76 16.92 -1.26 14.89
N SER A 77 16.92 0.01 14.48
CA SER A 77 16.03 1.05 15.00
C SER A 77 14.58 0.89 14.51
N CYS A 78 14.32 -0.02 13.57
CA CYS A 78 12.98 -0.27 13.05
C CYS A 78 12.05 -0.90 14.09
N VAL A 79 10.81 -0.45 14.11
CA VAL A 79 9.78 -1.08 14.95
C VAL A 79 9.45 -2.46 14.39
N LYS A 80 9.21 -3.43 15.28
CA LYS A 80 8.95 -4.82 14.86
C LYS A 80 7.64 -4.99 14.09
N ASN A 81 6.66 -4.12 14.34
CA ASN A 81 5.35 -4.18 13.72
C ASN A 81 4.84 -2.76 13.43
N VAL A 82 4.20 -2.59 12.29
CA VAL A 82 3.51 -1.37 11.88
C VAL A 82 2.05 -1.63 11.55
N GLY A 83 1.26 -0.56 11.52
CA GLY A 83 -0.15 -0.64 11.15
C GLY A 83 -0.33 -0.97 9.68
N THR A 84 -1.51 -1.48 9.36
CA THR A 84 -1.98 -1.63 7.99
C THR A 84 -3.23 -0.78 7.79
N SER A 85 -3.31 -0.03 6.70
CA SER A 85 -4.50 0.70 6.28
C SER A 85 -5.17 0.00 5.10
N LYS A 86 -6.48 0.17 4.94
CA LYS A 86 -7.19 -0.26 3.73
C LYS A 86 -7.22 0.90 2.75
N GLY A 87 -6.69 0.69 1.55
CA GLY A 87 -6.64 1.71 0.51
C GLY A 87 -7.11 1.17 -0.84
N PRO A 88 -7.53 2.06 -1.76
CA PRO A 88 -7.88 1.66 -3.13
C PRO A 88 -6.66 1.11 -3.89
N THR A 89 -5.47 1.61 -3.59
CA THR A 89 -4.18 1.12 -4.08
C THR A 89 -3.11 1.44 -3.04
N CYS A 90 -2.06 0.61 -2.97
CA CYS A 90 -0.87 0.92 -2.19
C CYS A 90 0.19 1.52 -3.13
N GLY A 91 0.94 2.53 -2.67
CA GLY A 91 1.97 3.18 -3.50
C GLY A 91 3.05 2.18 -3.92
N GLN A 92 3.25 2.00 -5.23
CA GLN A 92 4.30 1.16 -5.79
C GLN A 92 5.52 2.01 -6.15
N CYS A 93 6.73 1.42 -6.13
CA CYS A 93 7.91 2.05 -6.75
C CYS A 93 7.63 2.28 -8.24
N SER A 94 7.86 3.51 -8.72
CA SER A 94 7.85 3.87 -10.14
C SER A 94 9.24 3.82 -10.76
#